data_AF-A0A9X5I488-F1
#
_entry.id   AF-A0A9X5I488-F1
#
_cell.length_a   1.000
_cell.length_b   1.000
_cell.length_c   1.000
_cell.angle_alpha   90.00
_cell.angle_beta   90.00
_cell.angle_gamma   90.00
#
_symmetry.space_group_name_H-M   'P 1'
#
loop_
_entity.id
_entity.type
_entity.pdbx_description
1 polymer ?
#
loop_
_entity_poly.entity_id
_entity_poly.type
_entity_poly.pdbx_seq_one_letter_code
_entity_poly.pdbx_strand_id
1 'polypeptide(L)'
;MKILFWQLVLILSLYISYDSFHSSNIYASQLQENFSMDEQWKREFEAQFEEDFLRPWSQRRGIESIDRNSWIVLARVPLARLSAVLAEKAVESRCDVLGTQIEVRGSFAFAYQLVGHNWSIVSKPPSESTLTERSELAAFSARLGQPVIELGVSDTSATVGYNLFEGGKLIEHFEGQEYEDDEDDAQDLPTQKYILHPYPDDREAEQVAYFWSSRRKVTVQEIGNIWDFVEELMLEYDAFDPAIDDTYLLGDYPKRGKLYWVTNRGYTLVLGSGQEVRSIPEFIRVDYFRFRK
;
A
#
# COMPACT_ATOMS: atom_id res chain seq x y z
N MET A 1 -13.85 -9.35 -12.15
CA MET A 1 -13.57 -10.74 -11.70
C MET A 1 -12.38 -10.85 -10.74
N LYS A 2 -11.42 -9.89 -10.73
CA LYS A 2 -10.35 -9.77 -9.72
C LYS A 2 -10.77 -9.18 -8.34
N ILE A 3 -11.93 -8.51 -8.26
CA ILE A 3 -12.39 -7.86 -7.01
C ILE A 3 -13.09 -8.86 -6.07
N LEU A 4 -13.90 -9.77 -6.60
CA LEU A 4 -14.39 -10.94 -5.86
C LEU A 4 -13.22 -11.78 -5.32
N PHE A 5 -12.06 -11.75 -6.00
CA PHE A 5 -10.85 -12.45 -5.59
C PHE A 5 -10.18 -11.82 -4.35
N TRP A 6 -10.14 -10.50 -4.22
CA TRP A 6 -9.63 -9.85 -2.99
C TRP A 6 -10.63 -9.85 -1.84
N GLN A 7 -11.94 -9.69 -2.11
CA GLN A 7 -12.97 -9.78 -1.07
C GLN A 7 -13.11 -11.21 -0.52
N LEU A 8 -13.00 -12.27 -1.33
CA LEU A 8 -12.95 -13.65 -0.79
C LEU A 8 -11.67 -13.91 0.02
N VAL A 9 -10.53 -13.36 -0.40
CA VAL A 9 -9.27 -13.47 0.34
C VAL A 9 -9.36 -12.74 1.68
N LEU A 10 -10.00 -11.58 1.75
CA LEU A 10 -10.28 -10.87 3.01
C LEU A 10 -11.23 -11.66 3.92
N ILE A 11 -12.31 -12.23 3.36
CA ILE A 11 -13.25 -13.08 4.12
C ILE A 11 -12.56 -14.35 4.65
N LEU A 12 -11.67 -14.97 3.88
CA LEU A 12 -10.91 -16.17 4.31
C LEU A 12 -9.76 -15.83 5.27
N SER A 13 -9.11 -14.68 5.12
CA SER A 13 -7.98 -14.25 5.97
C SER A 13 -8.47 -13.75 7.34
N LEU A 14 -9.59 -13.03 7.39
CA LEU A 14 -10.27 -12.66 8.64
C LEU A 14 -10.73 -13.91 9.42
N TYR A 15 -11.06 -15.00 8.72
CA TYR A 15 -11.46 -16.27 9.34
C TYR A 15 -10.30 -16.99 10.05
N ILE A 16 -9.05 -16.73 9.67
CA ILE A 16 -7.86 -17.38 10.23
C ILE A 16 -7.27 -16.57 11.40
N SER A 17 -7.58 -15.26 11.52
CA SER A 17 -6.94 -14.38 12.50
C SER A 17 -7.81 -13.86 13.66
N TYR A 18 -9.12 -14.16 13.72
CA TYR A 18 -10.02 -13.64 14.76
C TYR A 18 -10.82 -14.72 15.51
N ASP A 19 -10.24 -15.28 16.57
CA ASP A 19 -10.91 -16.22 17.50
C ASP A 19 -11.44 -15.53 18.77
N SER A 20 -11.92 -14.29 18.66
CA SER A 20 -12.42 -13.54 19.82
C SER A 20 -13.54 -12.56 19.49
N PHE A 21 -14.73 -13.03 19.11
CA PHE A 21 -16.01 -12.36 19.38
C PHE A 21 -17.19 -13.33 19.16
N HIS A 22 -18.02 -13.53 20.19
CA HIS A 22 -19.08 -14.56 20.25
C HIS A 22 -20.39 -14.25 19.48
N SER A 23 -20.39 -13.30 18.53
CA SER A 23 -21.58 -12.94 17.74
C SER A 23 -21.52 -13.35 16.26
N SER A 24 -20.44 -13.96 15.79
CA SER A 24 -20.19 -14.34 14.38
C SER A 24 -20.78 -15.69 13.94
N ASN A 25 -21.27 -16.53 14.86
CA ASN A 25 -21.70 -17.89 14.55
C ASN A 25 -22.99 -18.02 13.72
N ILE A 26 -23.83 -16.97 13.64
CA ILE A 26 -25.11 -17.03 12.89
C ILE A 26 -24.91 -16.65 11.41
N TYR A 27 -23.96 -15.76 11.10
CA TYR A 27 -23.64 -15.37 9.72
C TYR A 27 -22.74 -16.41 9.01
N ALA A 28 -21.85 -17.08 9.75
CA ALA A 28 -20.96 -18.11 9.21
C ALA A 28 -21.71 -19.34 8.65
N SER A 29 -22.79 -19.77 9.31
CA SER A 29 -23.60 -20.90 8.82
C SER A 29 -24.43 -20.56 7.58
N GLN A 30 -24.90 -19.30 7.45
CA GLN A 30 -25.66 -18.87 6.26
C GLN A 30 -24.77 -18.64 5.04
N LEU A 31 -23.51 -18.24 5.21
CA LEU A 31 -22.53 -18.16 4.12
C LEU A 31 -22.04 -19.55 3.67
N GLN A 32 -21.89 -20.51 4.59
CA GLN A 32 -21.54 -21.89 4.25
C GLN A 32 -22.65 -22.63 3.48
N GLU A 33 -23.93 -22.38 3.77
CA GLU A 33 -25.04 -23.03 3.06
C GLU A 33 -25.30 -22.44 1.66
N ASN A 34 -24.97 -21.17 1.42
CA ASN A 34 -25.24 -20.51 0.13
C ASN A 34 -24.08 -20.57 -0.87
N PHE A 35 -22.86 -20.88 -0.43
CA PHE A 35 -21.69 -21.06 -1.30
C PHE A 35 -21.14 -22.48 -1.17
N SER A 36 -21.93 -23.48 -1.59
CA SER A 36 -21.37 -24.74 -2.08
C SER A 36 -20.62 -24.45 -3.40
N MET A 37 -19.50 -23.73 -3.30
CA MET A 37 -18.54 -23.69 -4.39
C MET A 37 -18.11 -25.12 -4.66
N ASP A 38 -18.23 -25.50 -5.94
CA ASP A 38 -17.72 -26.77 -6.42
C ASP A 38 -16.27 -26.95 -5.94
N GLU A 39 -15.94 -28.14 -5.42
CA GLU A 39 -14.60 -28.47 -4.98
C GLU A 39 -13.58 -28.29 -6.11
N GLN A 40 -14.01 -28.42 -7.37
CA GLN A 40 -13.20 -28.05 -8.52
C GLN A 40 -12.86 -26.55 -8.53
N TRP A 41 -13.85 -25.68 -8.34
CA TRP A 41 -13.65 -24.24 -8.32
C TRP A 41 -12.71 -23.81 -7.20
N LYS A 42 -12.84 -24.40 -5.99
CA LYS A 42 -11.92 -24.12 -4.87
C LYS A 42 -10.47 -24.42 -5.23
N ARG A 43 -10.23 -25.57 -5.85
CA ARG A 43 -8.88 -25.98 -6.28
C ARG A 43 -8.32 -25.08 -7.37
N GLU A 44 -9.14 -24.71 -8.35
CA GLU A 44 -8.73 -23.80 -9.42
C GLU A 44 -8.40 -22.40 -8.86
N PHE A 45 -9.22 -21.93 -7.90
CA PHE A 45 -8.99 -20.67 -7.21
C PHE A 45 -7.70 -20.68 -6.37
N GLU A 46 -7.51 -21.71 -5.54
CA GLU A 46 -6.28 -21.86 -4.74
C GLU A 46 -5.04 -21.96 -5.63
N ALA A 47 -5.09 -22.70 -6.73
CA ALA A 47 -3.98 -22.83 -7.67
C ALA A 47 -3.63 -21.50 -8.33
N GLN A 48 -4.63 -20.73 -8.78
CA GLN A 48 -4.42 -19.40 -9.35
C GLN A 48 -3.83 -18.43 -8.31
N PHE A 49 -4.35 -18.47 -7.08
CA PHE A 49 -3.86 -17.63 -5.99
C PHE A 49 -2.41 -17.95 -5.62
N GLU A 50 -2.06 -19.24 -5.54
CA GLU A 50 -0.69 -19.68 -5.32
C GLU A 50 0.24 -19.24 -6.47
N GLU A 51 -0.20 -19.38 -7.72
CA GLU A 51 0.56 -18.94 -8.90
C GLU A 51 0.84 -17.42 -8.84
N ASP A 52 -0.19 -16.61 -8.59
CA ASP A 52 -0.05 -15.16 -8.47
C ASP A 52 0.85 -14.78 -7.28
N PHE A 53 0.70 -15.47 -6.15
CA PHE A 53 1.52 -15.28 -4.96
C PHE A 53 2.98 -15.69 -5.15
N LEU A 54 3.27 -16.65 -6.02
CA LEU A 54 4.62 -17.12 -6.33
C LEU A 54 5.26 -16.44 -7.55
N ARG A 55 4.50 -15.61 -8.28
CA ARG A 55 4.99 -14.85 -9.43
C ARG A 55 6.29 -14.10 -9.07
N PRO A 56 7.34 -14.15 -9.92
CA PRO A 56 8.60 -13.48 -9.62
C PRO A 56 8.42 -12.00 -9.28
N TRP A 57 9.08 -11.53 -8.22
CA TRP A 57 8.96 -10.14 -7.76
C TRP A 57 9.27 -9.12 -8.85
N SER A 58 10.24 -9.39 -9.72
CA SER A 58 10.61 -8.53 -10.85
C SER A 58 9.48 -8.32 -11.88
N GLN A 59 8.46 -9.17 -11.87
CA GLN A 59 7.31 -9.13 -12.79
C GLN A 59 6.03 -8.55 -12.16
N ARG A 60 6.00 -8.33 -10.85
CA ARG A 60 4.82 -7.77 -10.15
C ARG A 60 4.69 -6.28 -10.45
N ARG A 61 3.47 -5.75 -10.52
CA ARG A 61 3.15 -4.34 -10.82
C ARG A 61 1.84 -3.97 -10.13
N GLY A 62 1.58 -2.67 -9.97
CA GLY A 62 0.37 -2.19 -9.30
C GLY A 62 0.54 -2.20 -7.78
N ILE A 63 -0.51 -2.64 -7.07
CA ILE A 63 -0.56 -2.71 -5.61
C ILE A 63 -0.58 -4.18 -5.19
N GLU A 64 0.37 -4.57 -4.34
CA GLU A 64 0.49 -5.96 -3.88
C GLU A 64 -0.55 -6.32 -2.81
N SER A 65 -0.89 -5.38 -1.93
CA SER A 65 -1.89 -5.57 -0.88
C SER A 65 -2.52 -4.25 -0.46
N ILE A 66 -3.84 -4.31 -0.22
CA ILE A 66 -4.61 -3.23 0.39
C ILE A 66 -4.81 -3.42 1.90
N ASP A 67 -4.43 -4.59 2.43
CA ASP A 67 -4.60 -4.98 3.84
C ASP A 67 -3.46 -4.44 4.70
N ARG A 68 -3.40 -3.10 4.82
CA ARG A 68 -2.38 -2.39 5.61
C ARG A 68 -2.79 -0.95 5.92
N ASN A 69 -2.10 -0.37 6.91
CA ASN A 69 -2.18 1.05 7.24
C ASN A 69 -0.81 1.69 7.00
N SER A 70 -0.53 2.09 5.76
CA SER A 70 0.79 2.62 5.42
C SER A 70 0.76 3.66 4.32
N TRP A 71 1.72 4.57 4.40
CA TRP A 71 1.99 5.57 3.37
C TRP A 71 3.41 5.37 2.86
N ILE A 72 3.54 5.24 1.55
CA ILE A 72 4.83 5.11 0.88
C ILE A 72 5.03 6.24 -0.12
N VAL A 73 6.29 6.56 -0.36
CA VAL A 73 6.68 7.51 -1.42
C VAL A 73 7.51 6.76 -2.45
N LEU A 74 7.04 6.74 -3.69
CA LEU A 74 7.72 6.16 -4.83
C LEU A 74 8.39 7.26 -5.65
N ALA A 75 9.66 7.07 -6.00
CA ALA A 75 10.38 7.95 -6.91
C ALA A 75 11.08 7.15 -8.01
N ARG A 76 10.93 7.58 -9.26
CA ARG A 76 11.51 6.90 -10.43
C ARG A 76 12.98 7.25 -10.64
N VAL A 77 13.80 6.92 -9.65
CA VAL A 77 15.26 7.15 -9.63
C VAL A 77 15.97 5.94 -9.03
N PRO A 78 17.26 5.72 -9.35
CA PRO A 78 18.07 4.74 -8.61
C PRO A 78 18.15 5.06 -7.13
N LEU A 79 18.13 4.04 -6.27
CA LEU A 79 18.12 4.20 -4.81
C LEU A 79 19.28 5.07 -4.31
N ALA A 80 20.47 4.94 -4.89
CA ALA A 80 21.61 5.77 -4.51
C ALA A 80 21.34 7.28 -4.62
N ARG A 81 20.59 7.70 -5.64
CA ARG A 81 20.21 9.12 -5.82
C ARG A 81 19.14 9.53 -4.82
N LEU A 82 18.13 8.68 -4.61
CA LEU A 82 17.09 8.92 -3.61
C LEU A 82 17.70 9.11 -2.21
N SER A 83 18.56 8.17 -1.82
CA SER A 83 19.23 8.15 -0.52
C SER A 83 20.10 9.37 -0.29
N ALA A 84 20.78 9.87 -1.32
CA ALA A 84 21.56 11.10 -1.22
C ALA A 84 20.66 12.31 -0.85
N VAL A 85 19.49 12.45 -1.47
CA VAL A 85 18.56 13.55 -1.15
C VAL A 85 17.97 13.41 0.25
N LEU A 86 17.61 12.20 0.68
CA LEU A 86 17.12 11.96 2.04
C LEU A 86 18.19 12.24 3.10
N ALA A 87 19.45 11.87 2.82
CA ALA A 87 20.57 12.09 3.73
C ALA A 87 20.85 13.57 4.01
N GLU A 88 20.52 14.48 3.09
CA GLU A 88 20.66 15.95 3.30
C GLU A 88 19.81 16.46 4.48
N LYS A 89 18.66 15.83 4.74
CA LYS A 89 17.74 16.20 5.83
C LYS A 89 17.90 15.31 7.07
N ALA A 90 18.46 14.12 6.90
CA ALA A 90 18.57 13.14 7.97
C ALA A 90 19.64 13.56 9.00
N VAL A 91 19.37 13.31 10.28
CA VAL A 91 20.39 13.38 11.35
C VAL A 91 21.25 12.13 11.40
N GLU A 92 20.80 11.05 10.77
CA GLU A 92 21.52 9.80 10.63
C GLU A 92 21.08 9.12 9.34
N SER A 93 22.04 8.66 8.55
CA SER A 93 21.78 7.85 7.36
C SER A 93 22.71 6.65 7.38
N ARG A 94 22.14 5.47 7.14
CA ARG A 94 22.87 4.20 7.07
C ARG A 94 22.45 3.48 5.80
N CYS A 95 23.41 3.16 4.95
CA CYS A 95 23.14 2.39 3.74
C CYS A 95 23.25 0.89 4.02
N ASP A 96 22.49 0.09 3.27
CA ASP A 96 22.55 -1.37 3.31
C ASP A 96 22.42 -1.97 4.71
N VAL A 97 21.29 -1.65 5.37
CA VAL A 97 21.04 -2.01 6.77
C VAL A 97 20.44 -3.41 6.95
N LEU A 98 20.19 -4.15 5.86
CA LEU A 98 19.63 -5.49 5.96
C LEU A 98 20.56 -6.41 6.75
N GLY A 99 20.02 -7.16 7.71
CA GLY A 99 20.82 -7.99 8.61
C GLY A 99 21.64 -7.19 9.62
N THR A 100 21.28 -5.93 9.89
CA THR A 100 21.90 -5.11 10.94
C THR A 100 20.90 -4.71 12.01
N GLN A 101 21.41 -4.30 13.17
CA GLN A 101 20.58 -3.68 14.20
C GLN A 101 20.46 -2.17 14.00
N ILE A 102 19.25 -1.67 14.17
CA ILE A 102 18.96 -0.24 14.27
C ILE A 102 18.22 0.05 15.56
N GLU A 103 18.42 1.23 16.11
CA GLU A 103 17.61 1.71 17.23
C GLU A 103 16.52 2.64 16.68
N VAL A 104 15.26 2.31 16.94
CA VAL A 104 14.15 3.17 16.52
C VAL A 104 14.06 4.36 17.45
N ARG A 105 14.37 5.56 16.96
CA ARG A 105 14.27 6.82 17.71
C ARG A 105 13.78 7.94 16.81
N GLY A 106 12.95 8.84 17.35
CA GLY A 106 12.45 9.99 16.61
C GLY A 106 11.61 9.59 15.40
N SER A 107 11.60 10.45 14.39
CA SER A 107 11.08 10.13 13.05
C SER A 107 12.13 9.33 12.28
N PHE A 108 11.70 8.29 11.56
CA PHE A 108 12.58 7.49 10.73
C PHE A 108 11.87 7.00 9.47
N ALA A 109 12.67 6.58 8.49
CA ALA A 109 12.18 5.96 7.27
C ALA A 109 13.17 4.91 6.77
N PHE A 110 12.65 3.95 6.02
CA PHE A 110 13.45 3.08 5.17
C PHE A 110 13.33 3.54 3.73
N ALA A 111 14.44 3.49 2.98
CA ALA A 111 14.39 3.60 1.53
C ALA A 111 14.94 2.33 0.91
N TYR A 112 14.28 1.78 -0.11
CA TYR A 112 14.72 0.55 -0.76
C TYR A 112 14.33 0.52 -2.23
N GLN A 113 14.93 -0.40 -2.96
CA GLN A 113 14.57 -0.69 -4.35
C GLN A 113 14.59 -2.20 -4.55
N LEU A 114 13.59 -2.73 -5.26
CA LEU A 114 13.48 -4.15 -5.57
C LEU A 114 14.15 -4.48 -6.91
N VAL A 115 14.68 -5.70 -7.04
CA VAL A 115 15.24 -6.20 -8.30
C VAL A 115 14.15 -6.27 -9.37
N GLY A 116 14.44 -5.72 -10.56
CA GLY A 116 13.49 -5.66 -11.68
C GLY A 116 12.55 -4.45 -11.67
N HIS A 117 12.68 -3.56 -10.67
CA HIS A 117 11.85 -2.36 -10.53
C HIS A 117 12.66 -1.08 -10.70
N ASN A 118 12.11 -0.11 -11.43
CA ASN A 118 12.76 1.18 -11.67
C ASN A 118 12.41 2.26 -10.65
N TRP A 119 11.56 1.92 -9.68
CA TRP A 119 11.11 2.80 -8.62
C TRP A 119 11.85 2.49 -7.31
N SER A 120 12.37 3.53 -6.69
CA SER A 120 12.84 3.46 -5.30
C SER A 120 11.70 3.92 -4.40
N ILE A 121 11.55 3.25 -3.27
CA ILE A 121 10.42 3.41 -2.35
C ILE A 121 10.94 3.91 -1.02
N VAL A 122 10.23 4.86 -0.42
CA VAL A 122 10.39 5.26 0.97
C VAL A 122 9.19 4.77 1.75
N SER A 123 9.45 3.97 2.78
CA SER A 123 8.47 3.50 3.76
C SER A 123 8.71 4.20 5.08
N LYS A 124 7.63 4.60 5.76
CA LYS A 124 7.69 5.25 7.06
C LYS A 124 6.46 4.89 7.90
N PRO A 125 6.57 4.98 9.23
CA PRO A 125 5.40 4.81 10.10
C PRO A 125 4.32 5.86 9.80
N PRO A 126 3.03 5.52 9.89
CA PRO A 126 1.92 6.45 9.66
C PRO A 126 1.97 7.71 10.53
N SER A 127 2.50 7.60 11.75
CA SER A 127 2.54 8.69 12.73
C SER A 127 3.58 9.78 12.46
N GLU A 128 4.43 9.63 11.44
CA GLU A 128 5.57 10.52 11.20
C GLU A 128 5.32 11.44 9.99
N SER A 129 5.42 12.77 10.17
CA SER A 129 5.03 13.77 9.15
C SER A 129 6.18 14.25 8.23
N THR A 130 7.44 14.01 8.59
CA THR A 130 8.65 14.67 8.02
C THR A 130 8.95 14.38 6.54
N LEU A 131 8.07 13.68 5.83
CA LEU A 131 8.15 13.38 4.39
C LEU A 131 6.75 13.29 3.72
N THR A 132 5.64 13.60 4.41
CA THR A 132 4.28 13.58 3.84
C THR A 132 3.74 14.97 3.52
N GLU A 133 4.40 16.04 3.99
CA GLU A 133 3.91 17.37 3.66
C GLU A 133 3.99 17.60 2.14
N ARG A 134 2.88 17.97 1.51
CA ARG A 134 2.79 18.17 0.04
C ARG A 134 3.87 19.11 -0.49
N SER A 135 4.24 20.14 0.27
CA SER A 135 5.31 21.08 -0.08
C SER A 135 6.69 20.41 -0.11
N GLU A 136 6.94 19.46 0.81
CA GLU A 136 8.17 18.68 0.85
C GLU A 136 8.24 17.67 -0.29
N LEU A 137 7.13 16.97 -0.59
CA LEU A 137 7.04 16.03 -1.71
C LEU A 137 7.21 16.73 -3.07
N ALA A 138 6.61 17.92 -3.21
CA ALA A 138 6.86 18.79 -4.35
C ALA A 138 8.36 19.12 -4.45
N ALA A 139 8.98 19.65 -3.39
CA ALA A 139 10.41 19.95 -3.37
C ALA A 139 11.27 18.70 -3.68
N PHE A 140 10.84 17.52 -3.22
CA PHE A 140 11.49 16.25 -3.48
C PHE A 140 11.46 15.88 -4.96
N SER A 141 10.29 15.97 -5.59
CA SER A 141 10.14 15.80 -7.05
C SER A 141 11.00 16.79 -7.84
N ALA A 142 11.05 18.06 -7.43
CA ALA A 142 11.89 19.07 -8.07
C ALA A 142 13.39 18.72 -8.01
N ARG A 143 13.88 18.29 -6.84
CA ARG A 143 15.30 17.92 -6.63
C ARG A 143 15.68 16.66 -7.41
N LEU A 144 14.79 15.67 -7.43
CA LEU A 144 15.01 14.43 -8.18
C LEU A 144 14.84 14.64 -9.69
N GLY A 145 14.13 15.68 -10.12
CA GLY A 145 13.83 15.94 -11.53
C GLY A 145 13.08 14.77 -12.16
N GLN A 146 12.26 14.07 -11.38
CA GLN A 146 11.48 12.89 -11.76
C GLN A 146 10.11 12.91 -11.05
N PRO A 147 9.13 12.16 -11.56
CA PRO A 147 7.87 11.96 -10.87
C PRO A 147 8.06 11.35 -9.49
N VAL A 148 7.27 11.83 -8.53
CA VAL A 148 7.14 11.28 -7.17
C VAL A 148 5.67 11.00 -6.93
N ILE A 149 5.37 9.79 -6.46
CA ILE A 149 4.01 9.37 -6.08
C ILE A 149 4.05 9.12 -4.58
N GLU A 150 3.22 9.82 -3.83
CA GLU A 150 2.85 9.38 -2.49
C GLU A 150 1.59 8.53 -2.63
N LEU A 151 1.60 7.34 -2.05
CA LEU A 151 0.49 6.39 -2.03
C LEU A 151 0.15 6.10 -0.57
N GLY A 152 -1.13 6.23 -0.22
CA GLY A 152 -1.67 5.89 1.08
C GLY A 152 -2.74 4.81 0.97
N VAL A 153 -2.69 3.85 1.90
CA VAL A 153 -3.71 2.81 2.07
C VAL A 153 -3.99 2.66 3.56
N SER A 154 -5.28 2.59 3.91
CA SER A 154 -5.77 2.29 5.26
C SER A 154 -6.89 1.26 5.17
N ASP A 155 -6.59 0.01 5.52
CA ASP A 155 -7.61 -1.04 5.64
C ASP A 155 -8.64 -0.73 6.74
N THR A 156 -8.17 -0.12 7.84
CA THR A 156 -8.97 0.17 9.03
C THR A 156 -9.99 1.28 8.75
N SER A 157 -9.62 2.24 7.90
CA SER A 157 -10.51 3.31 7.45
C SER A 157 -11.15 3.02 6.09
N ALA A 158 -10.84 1.88 5.47
CA ALA A 158 -11.23 1.54 4.11
C ALA A 158 -10.95 2.69 3.10
N THR A 159 -9.75 3.28 3.19
CA THR A 159 -9.34 4.40 2.33
C THR A 159 -8.10 4.10 1.51
N VAL A 160 -8.05 4.74 0.34
CA VAL A 160 -6.90 4.72 -0.58
C VAL A 160 -6.74 6.07 -1.24
N GLY A 161 -5.51 6.49 -1.49
CA GLY A 161 -5.28 7.75 -2.18
C GLY A 161 -3.86 7.91 -2.65
N TYR A 162 -3.67 8.88 -3.55
CA TYR A 162 -2.34 9.27 -3.99
C TYR A 162 -2.20 10.76 -4.21
N ASN A 163 -0.95 11.21 -4.11
CA ASN A 163 -0.51 12.52 -4.60
C ASN A 163 0.60 12.30 -5.64
N LEU A 164 0.38 12.76 -6.86
CA LEU A 164 1.38 12.73 -7.94
C LEU A 164 2.04 14.10 -8.08
N PHE A 165 3.36 14.12 -7.96
CA PHE A 165 4.18 15.32 -8.13
C PHE A 165 5.14 15.19 -9.30
N GLU A 166 5.26 16.25 -10.10
CA GLU A 166 6.26 16.33 -11.16
C GLU A 166 6.88 17.72 -11.22
N GLY A 167 8.21 17.77 -11.29
CA GLY A 167 8.96 19.02 -11.47
C GLY A 167 8.66 20.07 -10.39
N GLY A 168 8.35 19.65 -9.16
CA GLY A 168 8.05 20.58 -8.08
C GLY A 168 6.59 20.97 -7.91
N LYS A 169 5.66 20.32 -8.61
CA LYS A 169 4.24 20.68 -8.58
C LYS A 169 3.37 19.46 -8.34
N LEU A 170 2.30 19.64 -7.57
CA LEU A 170 1.21 18.67 -7.51
C LEU A 170 0.52 18.66 -8.87
N ILE A 171 0.45 17.48 -9.46
CA ILE A 171 -0.13 17.26 -10.78
C ILE A 171 -1.54 16.71 -10.66
N GLU A 172 -1.71 15.76 -9.75
CA GLU A 172 -2.94 15.02 -9.54
C GLU A 172 -3.02 14.56 -8.08
N HIS A 173 -4.23 14.57 -7.55
CA HIS A 173 -4.57 14.11 -6.22
C HIS A 173 -5.87 13.30 -6.32
N PHE A 174 -5.86 12.16 -5.65
CA PHE A 174 -7.03 11.31 -5.51
C PHE A 174 -7.08 10.79 -4.08
N GLU A 175 -8.29 10.71 -3.54
CA GLU A 175 -8.60 10.06 -2.28
C GLU A 175 -9.96 9.39 -2.40
N GLY A 176 -10.06 8.15 -1.95
CA GLY A 176 -11.26 7.34 -2.00
C GLY A 176 -11.48 6.65 -0.66
N GLN A 177 -12.75 6.46 -0.31
CA GLN A 177 -13.19 5.83 0.93
C GLN A 177 -14.46 5.01 0.70
N GLU A 178 -14.60 3.87 1.38
CA GLU A 178 -15.81 3.03 1.28
C GLU A 178 -16.99 3.54 2.11
N TYR A 179 -16.81 4.57 2.94
CA TYR A 179 -17.88 5.17 3.72
C TYR A 179 -17.73 6.69 3.75
N GLU A 180 -18.84 7.42 3.74
CA GLU A 180 -18.81 8.86 4.00
C GLU A 180 -18.52 9.08 5.49
N ASP A 181 -17.38 9.68 5.79
CA ASP A 181 -17.17 10.28 7.10
C ASP A 181 -17.87 11.65 7.13
N ASP A 182 -18.67 11.89 8.17
CA ASP A 182 -19.40 13.16 8.36
C ASP A 182 -18.44 14.33 8.69
N GLU A 183 -17.16 14.03 8.93
CA GLU A 183 -16.12 15.02 9.22
C GLU A 183 -15.63 15.68 7.92
N ASP A 184 -16.26 16.81 7.59
CA ASP A 184 -15.89 17.76 6.55
C ASP A 184 -14.56 18.46 6.93
N ASP A 185 -13.47 17.70 7.02
CA ASP A 185 -12.12 18.23 7.17
C ASP A 185 -11.78 18.95 5.86
N ALA A 186 -12.08 20.24 5.85
CA ALA A 186 -11.91 21.13 4.70
C ALA A 186 -10.52 20.96 4.09
N GLN A 187 -10.46 20.19 3.00
CA GLN A 187 -9.21 20.03 2.26
C GLN A 187 -8.89 21.36 1.57
N ASP A 188 -7.66 21.84 1.74
CA ASP A 188 -7.14 23.04 1.06
C ASP A 188 -7.07 22.90 -0.48
N LEU A 189 -7.42 21.74 -1.04
CA LEU A 189 -7.45 21.49 -2.47
C LEU A 189 -8.87 21.61 -3.02
N PRO A 190 -9.04 22.22 -4.20
CA PRO A 190 -10.35 22.29 -4.87
C PRO A 190 -10.68 20.94 -5.53
N THR A 191 -10.88 19.90 -4.72
CA THR A 191 -11.25 18.56 -5.19
C THR A 191 -12.72 18.52 -5.61
N GLN A 192 -13.01 17.73 -6.63
CA GLN A 192 -14.38 17.38 -7.00
C GLN A 192 -14.77 16.08 -6.29
N LYS A 193 -15.91 16.08 -5.61
CA LYS A 193 -16.50 14.89 -4.99
C LYS A 193 -17.26 14.05 -6.01
N TYR A 194 -17.11 12.74 -5.92
CA TYR A 194 -17.81 11.73 -6.70
C TYR A 194 -18.42 10.70 -5.75
N ILE A 195 -19.65 10.29 -6.05
CA ILE A 195 -20.33 9.18 -5.39
C ILE A 195 -20.32 8.01 -6.36
N LEU A 196 -19.81 6.86 -5.91
CA LEU A 196 -19.57 5.67 -6.73
C LEU A 196 -20.45 4.52 -6.23
N HIS A 197 -20.92 3.71 -7.16
CA HIS A 197 -21.66 2.48 -6.86
C HIS A 197 -21.00 1.31 -7.61
N PRO A 198 -19.83 0.85 -7.16
CA PRO A 198 -19.06 -0.17 -7.86
C PRO A 198 -19.78 -1.53 -7.92
N TYR A 199 -20.72 -1.78 -7.00
CA TYR A 199 -21.47 -3.01 -6.89
C TYR A 199 -22.96 -2.75 -7.19
N PRO A 200 -23.46 -3.04 -8.40
CA PRO A 200 -24.83 -2.70 -8.78
C PRO A 200 -25.90 -3.42 -7.95
N ASP A 201 -25.54 -4.58 -7.38
CA ASP A 201 -26.43 -5.41 -6.58
C ASP A 201 -26.39 -5.05 -5.08
N ASP A 202 -25.41 -4.24 -4.65
CA ASP A 202 -25.25 -3.79 -3.26
C ASP A 202 -25.26 -2.26 -3.21
N ARG A 203 -26.44 -1.70 -2.95
CA ARG A 203 -26.63 -0.26 -2.87
C ARG A 203 -26.08 0.35 -1.59
N GLU A 204 -25.75 -0.45 -0.59
CA GLU A 204 -25.18 0.01 0.69
C GLU A 204 -23.66 0.14 0.59
N ALA A 205 -23.03 -0.52 -0.38
CA ALA A 205 -21.60 -0.40 -0.68
C ALA A 205 -21.27 0.82 -1.58
N GLU A 206 -21.78 1.99 -1.20
CA GLU A 206 -21.40 3.26 -1.82
C GLU A 206 -19.94 3.59 -1.50
N GLN A 207 -19.20 4.18 -2.45
CA GLN A 207 -17.87 4.72 -2.18
C GLN A 207 -17.84 6.22 -2.50
N VAL A 208 -17.07 6.98 -1.73
CA VAL A 208 -16.85 8.41 -1.98
C VAL A 208 -15.44 8.61 -2.50
N ALA A 209 -15.29 9.44 -3.53
CA ALA A 209 -13.97 9.82 -4.05
C ALA A 209 -13.84 11.33 -4.23
N TYR A 210 -12.65 11.84 -3.94
CA TYR A 210 -12.22 13.22 -4.13
C TYR A 210 -11.11 13.23 -5.15
N PHE A 211 -11.28 13.97 -6.24
CA PHE A 211 -10.28 14.03 -7.30
C PHE A 211 -9.99 15.45 -7.75
N TRP A 212 -8.71 15.73 -7.96
CA TRP A 212 -8.24 16.94 -8.59
C TRP A 212 -7.07 16.60 -9.52
N SER A 213 -7.05 17.18 -10.72
CA SER A 213 -5.93 17.03 -11.65
C SER A 213 -5.75 18.27 -12.50
N SER A 214 -4.49 18.63 -12.71
CA SER A 214 -4.08 19.68 -13.65
C SER A 214 -4.05 19.19 -15.11
N ARG A 215 -4.16 17.87 -15.34
CA ARG A 215 -3.98 17.25 -16.66
C ARG A 215 -5.27 16.78 -17.29
N ARG A 216 -6.16 16.22 -16.48
CA ARG A 216 -7.36 15.55 -16.96
C ARG A 216 -8.55 15.87 -16.09
N LYS A 217 -9.72 15.65 -16.68
CA LYS A 217 -10.96 15.50 -15.93
C LYS A 217 -11.29 14.03 -15.93
N VAL A 218 -12.01 13.59 -14.92
CA VAL A 218 -12.53 12.22 -14.84
C VAL A 218 -14.03 12.29 -14.60
N THR A 219 -14.70 11.21 -14.96
CA THR A 219 -16.12 10.98 -14.74
C THR A 219 -16.30 9.90 -13.67
N VAL A 220 -17.51 9.80 -13.11
CA VAL A 220 -17.87 8.71 -12.18
C VAL A 220 -17.59 7.34 -12.79
N GLN A 221 -17.87 7.16 -14.08
CA GLN A 221 -17.67 5.89 -14.78
C GLN A 221 -16.18 5.56 -14.99
N GLU A 222 -15.33 6.57 -15.18
CA GLU A 222 -13.88 6.38 -15.29
C GLU A 222 -13.23 6.08 -13.94
N ILE A 223 -13.76 6.60 -12.82
CA ILE A 223 -13.29 6.20 -11.49
C ILE A 223 -13.78 4.77 -11.20
N GLY A 224 -15.08 4.52 -11.34
CA GLY A 224 -15.70 3.21 -11.16
C GLY A 224 -15.62 2.69 -9.72
N ASN A 225 -14.44 2.23 -9.32
CA ASN A 225 -14.09 1.69 -8.01
C ASN A 225 -12.80 2.37 -7.51
N ILE A 226 -12.78 2.81 -6.24
CA ILE A 226 -11.63 3.56 -5.70
C ILE A 226 -10.31 2.77 -5.72
N TRP A 227 -10.37 1.45 -5.53
CA TRP A 227 -9.20 0.58 -5.48
C TRP A 227 -8.63 0.36 -6.88
N ASP A 228 -9.50 0.03 -7.84
CA ASP A 228 -9.12 -0.17 -9.23
C ASP A 228 -8.52 1.13 -9.83
N PHE A 229 -9.11 2.29 -9.52
CA PHE A 229 -8.63 3.57 -10.03
C PHE A 229 -7.19 3.88 -9.63
N VAL A 230 -6.80 3.54 -8.39
CA VAL A 230 -5.43 3.72 -7.91
C VAL A 230 -4.50 2.63 -8.46
N GLU A 231 -4.97 1.38 -8.59
CA GLU A 231 -4.21 0.31 -9.26
C GLU A 231 -3.87 0.70 -10.70
N GLU A 232 -4.83 1.24 -11.45
CA GLU A 232 -4.65 1.69 -12.84
C GLU A 232 -3.58 2.78 -12.97
N LEU A 233 -3.56 3.77 -12.07
CA LEU A 233 -2.50 4.78 -12.04
C LEU A 233 -1.12 4.11 -11.84
N MET A 234 -1.02 3.21 -10.86
CA MET A 234 0.25 2.52 -10.57
C MET A 234 0.72 1.72 -11.79
N LEU A 235 -0.20 1.06 -12.50
CA LEU A 235 0.11 0.35 -13.74
C LEU A 235 0.51 1.29 -14.89
N GLU A 236 -0.18 2.43 -15.07
CA GLU A 236 0.16 3.44 -16.08
C GLU A 236 1.60 3.95 -15.93
N TYR A 237 2.02 4.15 -14.69
CA TYR A 237 3.37 4.64 -14.35
C TYR A 237 4.44 3.54 -14.28
N ASP A 238 4.09 2.28 -14.55
CA ASP A 238 4.94 1.11 -14.32
C ASP A 238 5.52 1.12 -12.89
N ALA A 239 4.70 1.60 -11.94
CA ALA A 239 5.00 1.69 -10.53
C ALA A 239 4.55 0.41 -9.81
N PHE A 240 5.17 0.16 -8.66
CA PHE A 240 4.87 -1.00 -7.86
C PHE A 240 4.95 -0.69 -6.38
N ASP A 241 3.86 -0.97 -5.71
CA ASP A 241 3.75 -0.95 -4.27
C ASP A 241 3.80 -2.39 -3.72
N PRO A 242 4.91 -2.80 -3.10
CA PRO A 242 5.14 -4.18 -2.70
C PRO A 242 4.49 -4.57 -1.37
N ALA A 243 3.71 -3.68 -0.74
CA ALA A 243 3.21 -3.89 0.62
C ALA A 243 4.32 -4.05 1.69
N ILE A 244 5.52 -3.49 1.45
CA ILE A 244 6.67 -3.55 2.37
C ILE A 244 6.77 -2.24 3.16
N ASP A 245 6.35 -2.28 4.42
CA ASP A 245 6.45 -1.17 5.36
C ASP A 245 7.54 -1.40 6.43
N ASP A 246 7.59 -0.53 7.45
CA ASP A 246 8.51 -0.69 8.58
C ASP A 246 8.19 -1.90 9.45
N THR A 247 6.91 -2.29 9.57
CA THR A 247 6.51 -3.49 10.30
C THR A 247 6.96 -4.76 9.58
N TYR A 248 7.01 -4.78 8.25
CA TYR A 248 7.62 -5.87 7.49
C TYR A 248 9.12 -6.00 7.80
N LEU A 249 9.86 -4.89 7.73
CA LEU A 249 11.31 -4.89 7.86
C LEU A 249 11.80 -5.15 9.29
N LEU A 250 11.07 -4.62 10.27
CA LEU A 250 11.37 -4.75 11.70
C LEU A 250 10.67 -5.93 12.35
N GLY A 251 9.54 -6.32 11.76
CA GLY A 251 8.82 -7.53 12.08
C GLY A 251 7.93 -7.50 13.32
N ASP A 252 7.67 -6.31 13.80
CA ASP A 252 6.75 -5.95 14.89
C ASP A 252 6.46 -4.44 14.75
N TYR A 253 5.45 -3.95 15.45
CA TYR A 253 5.21 -2.52 15.57
C TYR A 253 6.38 -1.87 16.33
N PRO A 254 7.14 -0.96 15.70
CA PRO A 254 8.34 -0.44 16.30
C PRO A 254 8.06 0.46 17.50
N LYS A 255 8.70 0.15 18.62
CA LYS A 255 8.65 0.93 19.86
C LYS A 255 9.89 1.79 19.98
N ARG A 256 9.68 3.09 20.24
CA ARG A 256 10.76 4.07 20.41
C ARG A 256 11.74 3.63 21.52
N GLY A 257 13.04 3.75 21.25
CA GLY A 257 14.14 3.38 22.14
C GLY A 257 14.49 1.88 22.15
N LYS A 258 13.89 1.06 21.27
CA LYS A 258 14.22 -0.36 21.14
C LYS A 258 15.12 -0.62 19.95
N LEU A 259 15.93 -1.66 20.08
CA LEU A 259 16.77 -2.20 19.01
C LEU A 259 16.00 -3.26 18.23
N TYR A 260 16.07 -3.17 16.91
CA TYR A 260 15.46 -4.14 16.00
C TYR A 260 16.48 -4.61 14.98
N TRP A 261 16.39 -5.88 14.60
CA TRP A 261 17.07 -6.39 13.42
C TRP A 261 16.26 -6.05 12.18
N VAL A 262 16.88 -5.42 11.20
CA VAL A 262 16.27 -5.21 9.89
C VAL A 262 16.37 -6.51 9.10
N THR A 263 15.24 -7.11 8.74
CA THR A 263 15.19 -8.45 8.15
C THR A 263 14.31 -8.48 6.91
N ASN A 264 14.65 -9.36 5.96
CA ASN A 264 13.81 -9.67 4.81
C ASN A 264 13.06 -10.97 5.11
N ARG A 265 11.85 -10.85 5.66
CA ARG A 265 11.08 -12.02 6.11
C ARG A 265 10.32 -12.70 4.99
N GLY A 266 10.12 -12.05 3.86
CA GLY A 266 9.16 -12.52 2.85
C GLY A 266 7.74 -12.57 3.38
N TYR A 267 6.82 -12.90 2.49
CA TYR A 267 5.43 -13.15 2.78
C TYR A 267 5.21 -14.65 2.84
N THR A 268 4.32 -15.09 3.73
CA THR A 268 3.93 -16.50 3.85
C THR A 268 2.44 -16.62 3.57
N LEU A 269 2.11 -17.50 2.64
CA LEU A 269 0.76 -17.92 2.30
C LEU A 269 0.53 -19.30 2.91
N VAL A 270 -0.58 -19.45 3.65
CA VAL A 270 -1.06 -20.75 4.15
C VAL A 270 -2.21 -21.20 3.26
N LEU A 271 -2.03 -22.29 2.53
CA LEU A 271 -3.06 -22.86 1.65
C LEU A 271 -4.10 -23.64 2.45
N GLY A 272 -5.28 -23.94 1.86
CA GLY A 272 -6.32 -24.74 2.53
C GLY A 272 -5.88 -26.15 2.94
N SER A 273 -4.78 -26.66 2.34
CA SER A 273 -4.12 -27.92 2.73
C SER A 273 -3.28 -27.81 4.01
N GLY A 274 -3.06 -26.60 4.54
CA GLY A 274 -2.10 -26.30 5.61
C GLY A 274 -0.65 -26.18 5.15
N GLN A 275 -0.38 -26.31 3.84
CA GLN A 275 0.95 -26.06 3.29
C GLN A 275 1.30 -24.57 3.36
N GLU A 276 2.51 -24.26 3.82
CA GLU A 276 3.07 -22.91 3.79
C GLU A 276 3.91 -22.70 2.54
N VAL A 277 3.63 -21.61 1.83
CA VAL A 277 4.37 -21.16 0.66
C VAL A 277 4.93 -19.78 0.95
N ARG A 278 6.21 -19.55 0.64
CA ARG A 278 6.89 -18.30 0.97
C ARG A 278 7.38 -17.58 -0.28
N SER A 279 7.07 -16.29 -0.38
CA SER A 279 7.57 -15.40 -1.41
C SER A 279 8.48 -14.34 -0.80
N ILE A 280 9.73 -14.25 -1.25
CA ILE A 280 10.74 -13.35 -0.66
C ILE A 280 11.13 -12.29 -1.69
N PRO A 281 10.87 -11.00 -1.44
CA PRO A 281 11.26 -9.92 -2.34
C PRO A 281 12.78 -9.81 -2.38
N GLU A 282 13.31 -9.69 -3.60
CA GLU A 282 14.74 -9.44 -3.81
C GLU A 282 15.02 -7.93 -3.74
N PHE A 283 15.71 -7.49 -2.69
CA PHE A 283 16.16 -6.11 -2.57
C PHE A 283 17.47 -5.89 -3.31
N ILE A 284 17.57 -4.78 -4.04
CA ILE A 284 18.86 -4.24 -4.47
C ILE A 284 19.65 -3.79 -3.24
N ARG A 285 18.98 -3.04 -2.35
CA ARG A 285 19.51 -2.51 -1.09
C ARG A 285 18.37 -1.94 -0.25
N VAL A 286 18.57 -1.89 1.08
CA VAL A 286 17.69 -1.22 2.04
C VAL A 286 18.52 -0.21 2.84
N ASP A 287 18.13 1.04 2.83
CA ASP A 287 18.77 2.14 3.56
C ASP A 287 17.86 2.63 4.69
N TYR A 288 18.44 3.18 5.74
CA TYR A 288 17.74 3.73 6.91
C TYR A 288 18.09 5.21 7.11
N PHE A 289 17.08 5.99 7.47
CA PHE A 289 17.20 7.41 7.75
C PHE A 289 16.49 7.75 9.05
N ARG A 290 17.11 8.60 9.87
CA ARG A 290 16.50 9.20 11.04
C ARG A 290 16.44 10.70 10.87
N PHE A 291 15.32 11.31 11.25
CA PHE A 291 15.08 12.74 11.15
C PHE A 291 14.92 13.38 12.54
N ARG A 292 15.07 14.71 12.61
CA ARG A 292 14.63 15.44 13.80
C ARG A 292 13.10 15.42 13.84
N LYS A 293 12.54 15.32 15.03
CA LYS A 293 11.16 15.70 15.26
C LYS A 293 11.01 17.21 15.20
#